data_AF-A0A3M0ZC20-F1
#
_entry.id   AF-A0A3M0ZC20-F1
#
_cell.length_a   1.000
_cell.length_b   1.000
_cell.length_c   1.000
_cell.angle_alpha   90.00
_cell.angle_beta   90.00
_cell.angle_gamma   90.00
#
_symmetry.space_group_name_H-M   'P 1'
#
loop_
_entity.id
_entity.type
_entity.pdbx_description
1 polymer ?
#
loop_
_entity_poly.entity_id
_entity_poly.type
_entity_poly.pdbx_seq_one_letter_code
_entity_poly.pdbx_strand_id
1 'polypeptide(L)'
;MAMIEINWNPGRRELRQFAGLWLAVFGALGGWKLYASAAAAGWPWLGAAVAVGLPGLVWPALVRPLYVAWMALAFPIGWTVSHLLLALIYYGVVTPIGLVLRLRGVDPMNRRFEPEATTYWVEHRTGDDKSRYFRQF
;
A
#
# COMPACT_ATOMS: atom_id res chain seq x y z
N MET A 1 -3.31 7.54 -11.87
CA MET A 1 -1.97 7.41 -11.26
C MET A 1 -2.00 6.18 -10.38
N ALA A 2 -1.21 5.15 -10.67
CA ALA A 2 -1.12 3.98 -9.81
C ALA A 2 -0.50 4.42 -8.47
N MET A 3 -1.10 4.04 -7.35
CA MET A 3 -0.65 4.45 -6.00
C MET A 3 0.70 3.82 -5.60
N ILE A 4 1.21 2.89 -6.42
CA ILE A 4 2.48 2.19 -6.22
C ILE A 4 3.37 2.50 -7.42
N GLU A 5 4.47 3.22 -7.21
CA GLU A 5 5.50 3.44 -8.22
C GLU A 5 6.62 2.42 -8.03
N ILE A 6 7.00 1.71 -9.10
CA ILE A 6 8.16 0.81 -9.05
C ILE A 6 9.42 1.68 -9.01
N ASN A 7 10.24 1.51 -7.97
CA ASN A 7 11.53 2.17 -7.90
C ASN A 7 12.54 1.49 -8.85
N TRP A 8 12.68 2.02 -10.07
CA TRP A 8 13.60 1.51 -11.10
C TRP A 8 15.09 1.81 -10.82
N ASN A 9 15.37 2.74 -9.91
CA ASN A 9 16.72 3.10 -9.51
C ASN A 9 16.87 3.09 -7.98
N PRO A 10 16.79 1.89 -7.36
CA PRO A 10 16.84 1.76 -5.92
C PRO A 10 18.17 2.26 -5.36
N GLY A 11 18.11 2.89 -4.19
CA GLY A 11 19.29 3.38 -3.49
C GLY A 11 20.18 2.23 -3.01
N ARG A 12 21.48 2.50 -2.79
CA ARG A 12 22.42 1.50 -2.25
C ARG A 12 21.99 0.91 -0.90
N ARG A 13 21.16 1.63 -0.14
CA ARG A 13 20.60 1.16 1.14
C ARG A 13 19.49 0.15 0.92
N GLU A 14 18.56 0.41 0.01
CA GLU A 14 17.43 -0.48 -0.31
C GLU A 14 17.93 -1.81 -0.88
N LEU A 15 18.93 -1.77 -1.76
CA LEU A 15 19.57 -2.98 -2.31
C LEU A 15 20.24 -3.82 -1.21
N ARG A 16 20.88 -3.18 -0.22
CA ARG A 16 21.48 -3.88 0.92
C ARG A 16 20.42 -4.46 1.87
N GLN A 17 19.33 -3.75 2.09
CA GLN A 17 18.19 -4.26 2.87
C GLN A 17 17.56 -5.47 2.19
N PHE A 18 17.36 -5.42 0.87
CA PHE A 18 16.86 -6.56 0.10
C PHE A 18 17.82 -7.75 0.17
N ALA A 19 19.12 -7.53 -0.02
CA ALA A 19 20.13 -8.59 0.08
C ALA A 19 20.20 -9.20 1.49
N GLY A 20 20.12 -8.38 2.55
CA GLY A 20 20.07 -8.84 3.93
C GLY A 20 18.81 -9.63 4.25
N LEU A 21 17.64 -9.17 3.78
CA LEU A 21 16.38 -9.88 3.93
C LEU A 21 16.41 -11.22 3.18
N TRP A 22 16.94 -11.24 1.96
CA TRP A 22 17.13 -12.45 1.17
C TRP A 22 18.02 -13.45 1.92
N LEU A 23 19.18 -13.01 2.40
CA LEU A 23 20.08 -13.84 3.19
C LEU A 23 19.39 -14.42 4.43
N ALA A 24 18.64 -13.59 5.17
CA ALA A 24 17.95 -14.01 6.38
C ALA A 24 16.85 -15.04 6.10
N VAL A 25 15.98 -14.78 5.12
CA VAL A 25 14.85 -15.65 4.78
C VAL A 25 15.33 -16.97 4.21
N PHE A 26 16.17 -16.94 3.17
CA PHE A 26 16.67 -18.18 2.54
C PHE A 26 17.64 -18.93 3.46
N GLY A 27 18.42 -18.22 4.28
CA GLY A 27 19.27 -18.79 5.32
C GLY A 27 18.46 -19.52 6.39
N ALA A 28 17.40 -18.90 6.91
CA ALA A 28 16.51 -19.52 7.89
C ALA A 28 15.77 -20.73 7.30
N LEU A 29 15.27 -20.64 6.07
CA LEU A 29 14.62 -21.76 5.37
C LEU A 29 15.59 -22.93 5.15
N GLY A 30 16.82 -22.64 4.72
CA GLY A 30 17.86 -23.66 4.56
C GLY A 30 18.24 -24.30 5.90
N GLY A 31 18.48 -23.50 6.93
CA GLY A 31 18.79 -23.97 8.28
C GLY A 31 17.68 -24.84 8.89
N TRP A 32 16.41 -24.42 8.74
CA TRP A 32 15.28 -25.23 9.18
C TRP A 32 15.19 -26.56 8.44
N LYS A 33 15.35 -26.57 7.11
CA LYS A 33 15.32 -27.84 6.35
C LYS A 33 16.46 -28.79 6.71
N LEU A 34 17.66 -28.26 6.99
CA LEU A 34 18.77 -29.05 7.50
C LEU A 34 18.45 -29.62 8.89
N TYR A 35 17.87 -28.82 9.78
CA TYR A 35 17.44 -29.26 11.12
C TYR A 35 16.32 -30.30 11.07
N ALA A 36 15.40 -30.21 10.12
CA ALA A 36 14.32 -31.16 9.90
C ALA A 36 14.74 -32.44 9.15
N SER A 37 16.04 -32.76 9.10
CA SER A 37 16.61 -33.94 8.43
C SER A 37 16.34 -34.02 6.92
N ALA A 38 15.85 -32.95 6.30
CA ALA A 38 15.65 -32.83 4.86
C ALA A 38 16.90 -32.20 4.21
N ALA A 39 18.09 -32.76 4.52
CA ALA A 39 19.36 -32.12 4.21
C ALA A 39 19.55 -31.85 2.71
N ALA A 40 19.22 -32.83 1.86
CA ALA A 40 19.26 -32.70 0.40
C ALA A 40 18.38 -31.54 -0.12
N ALA A 41 17.29 -31.24 0.57
CA ALA A 41 16.39 -30.15 0.23
C ALA A 41 16.78 -28.81 0.88
N GLY A 42 17.74 -28.76 1.81
CA GLY A 42 18.18 -27.55 2.53
C GLY A 42 19.40 -26.85 1.92
N TRP A 43 20.36 -27.63 1.39
CA TRP A 43 21.57 -27.10 0.74
C TRP A 43 21.31 -26.13 -0.42
N PRO A 44 20.33 -26.35 -1.32
CA PRO A 44 20.03 -25.40 -2.39
C PRO A 44 19.56 -24.03 -1.86
N TRP A 45 18.81 -24.00 -0.75
CA TRP A 45 18.34 -22.73 -0.16
C TRP A 45 19.48 -21.96 0.50
N LEU A 46 20.39 -22.66 1.18
CA LEU A 46 21.60 -22.02 1.72
C LEU A 46 22.52 -21.53 0.59
N GLY A 47 22.68 -22.31 -0.48
CA GLY A 47 23.42 -21.90 -1.66
C GLY A 47 22.85 -20.62 -2.28
N ALA A 48 21.53 -20.56 -2.47
CA ALA A 48 20.84 -19.36 -2.96
C ALA A 48 20.94 -18.17 -2.00
N ALA A 49 20.88 -18.41 -0.68
CA ALA A 49 21.03 -17.37 0.33
C ALA A 49 22.42 -16.73 0.23
N VAL A 50 23.47 -17.54 0.20
CA VAL A 50 24.87 -17.08 0.17
C VAL A 50 25.22 -16.45 -1.17
N ALA A 51 24.83 -17.08 -2.28
CA ALA A 51 25.18 -16.63 -3.63
C ALA A 51 24.58 -15.27 -4.00
N VAL A 52 23.41 -14.92 -3.46
CA VAL A 52 22.76 -13.62 -3.72
C VAL A 52 22.96 -12.65 -2.56
N GLY A 53 22.86 -13.12 -1.32
CA GLY A 53 22.89 -12.30 -0.12
C GLY A 53 24.26 -11.69 0.16
N LEU A 54 25.34 -12.48 0.13
CA LEU A 54 26.68 -11.95 0.41
C LEU A 54 27.17 -10.97 -0.68
N PRO A 55 27.08 -11.29 -1.98
CA PRO A 55 27.45 -10.35 -3.03
C PRO A 55 26.57 -9.10 -3.03
N GLY A 56 25.28 -9.20 -2.67
CA GLY A 56 24.40 -8.04 -2.55
C GLY A 56 24.74 -7.10 -1.40
N LEU A 57 25.33 -7.61 -0.31
CA LEU A 57 25.81 -6.79 0.80
C LEU A 57 27.11 -6.05 0.47
N VAL A 58 28.03 -6.71 -0.24
CA VAL A 58 29.33 -6.15 -0.62
C VAL A 58 29.22 -5.26 -1.87
N TRP A 59 28.49 -5.72 -2.88
CA TRP A 59 28.32 -5.04 -4.16
C TRP A 59 26.83 -4.95 -4.57
N PRO A 60 26.08 -4.00 -3.99
CA PRO A 60 24.62 -3.91 -4.18
C PRO A 60 24.20 -3.73 -5.65
N ALA A 61 25.06 -3.16 -6.50
CA ALA A 61 24.77 -2.97 -7.91
C ALA A 61 24.49 -4.28 -8.68
N LEU A 62 25.07 -5.40 -8.25
CA LEU A 62 24.88 -6.71 -8.89
C LEU A 62 23.46 -7.25 -8.68
N VAL A 63 22.83 -6.91 -7.55
CA VAL A 63 21.50 -7.40 -7.14
C VAL A 63 20.38 -6.48 -7.66
N ARG A 64 20.72 -5.32 -8.23
CA ARG A 64 19.76 -4.39 -8.81
C ARG A 64 18.82 -5.01 -9.85
N PRO A 65 19.27 -5.74 -10.89
CA PRO A 65 18.35 -6.31 -11.89
C PRO A 65 17.39 -7.34 -11.25
N LEU A 66 17.88 -8.13 -10.29
CA LEU A 66 17.05 -9.08 -9.55
C LEU A 66 16.00 -8.36 -8.70
N TYR A 67 16.39 -7.30 -7.99
CA TYR A 67 15.47 -6.47 -7.21
C TYR A 67 14.37 -5.87 -8.11
N VAL A 68 14.75 -5.27 -9.24
CA VAL A 68 13.80 -4.63 -10.16
C VAL A 68 12.84 -5.66 -10.77
N ALA A 69 13.34 -6.82 -11.21
CA ALA A 69 12.50 -7.89 -11.72
C ALA A 69 11.53 -8.40 -10.66
N TRP A 70 12.00 -8.59 -9.43
CA TRP A 70 11.17 -9.01 -8.31
C TRP A 70 10.08 -7.99 -7.95
N MET A 71 10.42 -6.70 -7.93
CA MET A 71 9.45 -5.62 -7.70
C MET A 71 8.44 -5.50 -8.84
N ALA A 72 8.85 -5.70 -10.09
CA ALA A 72 7.94 -5.72 -11.23
C ALA A 72 6.95 -6.88 -11.14
N LEU A 73 7.38 -8.06 -10.67
CA LEU A 73 6.48 -9.19 -10.42
C LEU A 73 5.53 -8.96 -9.24
N ALA A 74 5.98 -8.26 -8.20
CA ALA A 74 5.15 -7.92 -7.04
C ALA A 74 4.13 -6.80 -7.33
N PHE A 75 4.37 -5.98 -8.36
CA PHE A 75 3.54 -4.82 -8.68
C PHE A 75 2.05 -5.16 -8.94
N PRO A 76 1.69 -6.14 -9.77
CA PRO A 76 0.28 -6.51 -9.99
C PRO A 76 -0.43 -6.93 -8.70
N ILE A 77 0.30 -7.59 -7.78
CA ILE A 77 -0.24 -7.99 -6.47
C ILE A 77 -0.57 -6.75 -5.65
N GLY A 78 0.40 -5.83 -5.52
CA GLY A 78 0.19 -4.57 -4.81
C GLY A 78 -0.97 -3.76 -5.38
N TRP A 79 -1.01 -3.61 -6.70
CA TRP A 79 -2.10 -2.93 -7.41
C TRP A 79 -3.45 -3.56 -7.10
N THR A 80 -3.56 -4.89 -7.19
CA THR A 80 -4.81 -5.62 -6.92
C THR A 80 -5.25 -5.44 -5.47
N VAL A 81 -4.34 -5.61 -4.51
CA VAL A 81 -4.64 -5.44 -3.08
C VAL A 81 -5.10 -4.01 -2.78
N SER A 82 -4.45 -2.99 -3.34
CA SER A 82 -4.88 -1.59 -3.16
C SER A 82 -6.30 -1.35 -3.69
N HIS A 83 -6.64 -1.87 -4.87
CA HIS A 83 -7.98 -1.72 -5.45
C HIS A 83 -9.03 -2.53 -4.67
N LEU A 84 -8.70 -3.74 -4.25
CA LEU A 84 -9.57 -4.57 -3.42
C LEU A 84 -9.83 -3.91 -2.06
N LEU A 85 -8.81 -3.36 -1.41
CA LEU A 85 -8.96 -2.67 -0.14
C LEU A 85 -9.82 -1.42 -0.30
N LEU A 86 -9.59 -0.63 -1.36
CA LEU A 86 -10.42 0.53 -1.66
C LEU A 86 -11.87 0.14 -1.92
N ALA A 87 -12.10 -0.91 -2.72
CA ALA A 87 -13.44 -1.43 -2.99
C ALA A 87 -14.11 -1.93 -1.70
N LEU A 88 -13.37 -2.66 -0.85
CA LEU A 88 -13.89 -3.16 0.41
C LEU A 88 -14.30 -2.03 1.35
N ILE A 89 -13.47 -0.99 1.50
CA ILE A 89 -13.80 0.16 2.34
C ILE A 89 -14.99 0.94 1.75
N TYR A 90 -14.96 1.18 0.44
CA TYR A 90 -16.00 1.95 -0.23
C TYR A 90 -17.35 1.23 -0.17
N TYR A 91 -17.42 -0.05 -0.51
CA TYR A 91 -18.66 -0.81 -0.53
C TYR A 91 -19.05 -1.40 0.83
N GLY A 92 -18.09 -1.68 1.71
CA GLY A 92 -18.32 -2.24 3.03
C GLY A 92 -18.58 -1.20 4.12
N VAL A 93 -18.09 0.03 3.97
CA VAL A 93 -18.23 1.09 4.99
C VAL A 93 -18.93 2.32 4.42
N VAL A 94 -18.37 2.95 3.37
CA VAL A 94 -18.88 4.23 2.88
C VAL A 94 -20.29 4.11 2.29
N THR A 95 -20.49 3.10 1.43
CA THR A 95 -21.76 2.84 0.76
C THR A 95 -22.90 2.52 1.75
N PRO A 96 -22.75 1.62 2.73
CA PRO A 96 -23.82 1.36 3.69
C PRO A 96 -24.11 2.57 4.58
N ILE A 97 -23.12 3.36 4.96
CA ILE A 97 -23.36 4.64 5.67
C ILE A 97 -24.22 5.56 4.81
N GLY A 98 -23.85 5.75 3.53
CA GLY A 98 -24.63 6.54 2.59
C GLY A 98 -26.04 6.01 2.38
N LEU A 99 -26.21 4.68 2.31
CA LEU A 99 -27.50 4.03 2.19
C LEU A 99 -28.37 4.28 3.42
N VAL A 100 -27.82 4.14 4.62
CA VAL A 100 -28.53 4.43 5.88
C VAL A 100 -28.95 5.90 5.95
N LEU A 101 -28.07 6.84 5.59
CA LEU A 101 -28.41 8.26 5.54
C LEU A 101 -29.54 8.54 4.54
N ARG A 102 -29.48 7.92 3.35
CA ARG A 102 -30.52 8.03 2.31
C ARG A 102 -31.85 7.46 2.78
N LEU A 103 -31.85 6.29 3.43
CA LEU A 103 -33.05 5.66 3.99
C LEU A 103 -33.66 6.47 5.13
N ARG A 104 -32.83 7.14 5.96
CA ARG A 104 -33.28 8.07 7.00
C ARG A 104 -33.72 9.43 6.44
N GLY A 105 -33.62 9.64 5.14
CA GLY A 105 -33.98 10.90 4.50
C GLY A 105 -33.05 12.06 4.85
N VAL A 106 -31.87 11.80 5.42
CA VAL A 106 -30.88 12.83 5.77
C VAL A 106 -30.09 13.19 4.53
N ASP A 107 -30.15 14.45 4.12
CA ASP A 107 -29.36 14.99 3.01
C ASP A 107 -28.40 16.07 3.53
N PRO A 108 -27.23 15.69 4.07
CA PRO A 108 -26.31 16.65 4.69
C PRO A 108 -25.63 17.57 3.67
N MET A 109 -25.81 17.33 2.38
CA MET A 109 -25.20 18.12 1.31
C MET A 109 -26.23 18.88 0.47
N ASN A 110 -27.52 18.90 0.89
CA ASN A 110 -28.62 19.55 0.16
C ASN A 110 -28.57 19.25 -1.35
N ARG A 111 -28.39 17.97 -1.71
CA ARG A 111 -28.29 17.51 -3.10
C ARG A 111 -29.66 17.28 -3.74
N ARG A 112 -30.73 17.28 -2.95
CA ARG A 112 -32.10 17.20 -3.48
C ARG A 112 -32.40 18.40 -4.36
N PHE A 113 -33.00 18.11 -5.51
CA PHE A 113 -33.49 19.14 -6.42
C PHE A 113 -34.80 19.71 -5.88
N GLU A 114 -34.84 21.01 -5.67
CA GLU A 114 -35.99 21.78 -5.21
C GLU A 114 -36.52 22.60 -6.41
N PRO A 115 -37.59 22.14 -7.09
CA PRO A 115 -38.08 22.78 -8.33
C PRO A 115 -38.67 24.16 -8.09
N GLU A 116 -39.14 24.42 -6.87
CA GLU A 116 -39.77 25.68 -6.46
C GLU A 116 -38.76 26.69 -5.89
N ALA A 117 -37.49 26.30 -5.74
CA ALA A 117 -36.44 27.19 -5.24
C ALA A 117 -36.11 28.27 -6.27
N THR A 118 -36.24 29.54 -5.87
CA THR A 118 -35.87 30.70 -6.71
C THR A 118 -34.37 30.78 -6.97
N THR A 119 -33.55 30.27 -6.06
CA THR A 119 -32.09 30.15 -6.19
C THR A 119 -31.54 29.13 -5.20
N TYR A 120 -30.49 28.39 -5.58
CA TYR A 120 -29.72 27.53 -4.67
C TYR A 120 -28.60 28.27 -3.94
N TRP A 121 -28.52 29.60 -4.13
CA TRP A 121 -27.50 30.42 -3.49
C TRP A 121 -27.71 30.43 -1.98
N VAL A 122 -26.75 29.87 -1.24
CA VAL A 122 -26.71 29.96 0.22
C VAL A 122 -26.08 31.30 0.57
N GLU A 123 -26.89 32.20 1.12
CA GLU A 123 -26.44 33.53 1.50
C GLU A 123 -25.30 33.44 2.51
N HIS A 124 -24.21 34.15 2.24
CA HIS A 124 -23.05 34.14 3.12
C HIS A 124 -23.45 34.81 4.44
N ARG A 125 -23.33 34.08 5.56
CA ARG A 125 -23.57 34.64 6.90
C ARG A 125 -22.51 35.69 7.22
N THR A 126 -22.82 36.96 6.97
CA THR A 126 -22.02 38.10 7.41
C THR A 126 -22.39 38.43 8.86
N GLY A 127 -21.44 38.23 9.78
CA GLY A 127 -21.63 38.53 11.22
C GLY A 127 -20.89 37.60 12.19
N ASP A 128 -20.23 36.56 11.71
CA ASP A 128 -19.44 35.69 12.60
C ASP A 128 -18.13 36.34 13.04
N ASP A 129 -17.87 36.23 14.35
CA ASP A 129 -16.60 36.59 14.97
C ASP A 129 -15.44 35.89 14.24
N LYS A 130 -14.38 36.64 13.89
CA LYS A 130 -13.18 36.11 13.21
C LYS A 130 -12.54 34.98 14.02
N SER A 131 -12.80 34.92 15.33
CA SER A 131 -12.36 33.81 16.19
C SER A 131 -12.90 32.44 15.75
N ARG A 132 -14.03 32.39 15.01
CA ARG A 132 -14.63 31.16 14.48
C ARG A 132 -13.77 30.49 13.39
N TYR A 133 -12.97 31.24 12.65
CA TYR A 133 -12.01 30.64 11.71
C TYR A 133 -10.99 29.74 12.42
N PHE A 134 -10.75 29.96 13.72
CA PHE A 134 -9.87 29.14 14.55
C PHE A 134 -10.59 27.95 15.22
N ARG A 135 -11.90 27.79 15.02
CA ARG A 135 -12.71 26.67 15.55
C ARG A 135 -13.45 25.97 14.41
N GLN A 136 -12.73 25.14 13.67
CA GLN A 136 -13.26 24.42 12.51
C GLN A 136 -13.95 23.08 12.85
N PHE A 137 -13.88 22.62 14.10
CA PHE A 137 -14.43 21.34 14.55
C PHE A 137 -15.33 21.52 15.78
#